data_AF-A0A923QHP8-F1
#
_entry.id   AF-A0A923QHP8-F1
#
_cell.length_a   1.000
_cell.length_b   1.000
_cell.length_c   1.000
_cell.angle_alpha   90.00
_cell.angle_beta   90.00
_cell.angle_gamma   90.00
#
_symmetry.space_group_name_H-M   'P 1'
#
loop_
_entity.id
_entity.type
_entity.pdbx_description
1 polymer ?
#
loop_
_entity_poly.entity_id
_entity_poly.type
_entity_poly.pdbx_seq_one_letter_code
_entity_poly.pdbx_strand_id
1 'polypeptide(L)'
;IKKTSVVSGVCDGFIGNRMIEQYSRQAGFLLDEGATPQQVDRAVEKFGFAMGPFRMGDLAGNDIGWAIRKRRALERPNMLYSRTADKHCELGRFGQKTGAGWYDYQAGKRDAIPSELVNKMIEDHRKELGITPRKISDEEIVQRLVYSLVNEGAHILEDGIATKASDIDMVYLTGYGFPIFRGGPMLYADQVGLFNVVQSMKRFQQNPHDDASFWEPAPMLAKLAAEGKSFS
;
A
#
# COMPACT_ATOMS: atom_id res chain seq x y z
N ILE A 1 -8.69 -13.00 -26.74
CA ILE A 1 -8.98 -12.85 -25.28
C ILE A 1 -9.11 -11.39 -24.76
N LYS A 2 -9.01 -10.33 -25.60
CA LYS A 2 -9.27 -8.91 -25.22
C LYS A 2 -8.64 -8.50 -23.88
N LYS A 3 -7.32 -8.73 -23.72
CA LYS A 3 -6.54 -8.33 -22.54
C LYS A 3 -5.49 -7.31 -22.95
N THR A 4 -5.22 -6.36 -22.05
CA THR A 4 -3.99 -5.57 -22.09
C THR A 4 -2.90 -6.42 -21.47
N SER A 5 -1.85 -6.72 -22.24
CA SER A 5 -0.74 -7.55 -21.78
C SER A 5 0.48 -6.67 -21.57
N VAL A 6 1.09 -6.79 -20.38
CA VAL A 6 2.36 -6.14 -20.04
C VAL A 6 3.38 -7.24 -19.77
N VAL A 7 4.56 -7.13 -20.38
CA VAL A 7 5.64 -8.09 -20.18
C VAL A 7 6.39 -7.74 -18.89
N SER A 8 6.64 -8.75 -18.06
CA SER A 8 7.39 -8.60 -16.80
C SER A 8 8.57 -9.57 -16.79
N GLY A 9 9.70 -9.13 -16.23
CA GLY A 9 10.76 -10.03 -15.78
C GLY A 9 10.29 -10.95 -14.65
N VAL A 10 11.15 -11.92 -14.28
CA VAL A 10 10.88 -12.88 -13.22
C VAL A 10 11.42 -12.38 -11.89
N CYS A 11 10.52 -12.07 -10.96
CA CYS A 11 10.83 -11.79 -9.57
C CYS A 11 9.60 -12.14 -8.70
N ASP A 12 9.77 -12.18 -7.38
CA ASP A 12 8.64 -12.44 -6.49
C ASP A 12 7.63 -11.29 -6.56
N GLY A 13 6.39 -11.61 -6.92
CA GLY A 13 5.32 -10.64 -7.12
C GLY A 13 5.29 -9.92 -8.47
N PHE A 14 6.24 -10.21 -9.38
CA PHE A 14 6.35 -9.55 -10.69
C PHE A 14 6.35 -8.01 -10.54
N ILE A 15 5.56 -7.30 -11.35
CA ILE A 15 5.38 -5.84 -11.19
C ILE A 15 4.32 -5.56 -10.12
N GLY A 16 3.09 -6.00 -10.36
CA GLY A 16 1.93 -5.54 -9.59
C GLY A 16 1.92 -5.97 -8.13
N ASN A 17 2.12 -7.27 -7.84
CA ASN A 17 2.03 -7.75 -6.47
C ASN A 17 3.23 -7.33 -5.62
N ARG A 18 4.39 -7.16 -6.24
CA ARG A 18 5.58 -6.59 -5.60
C ARG A 18 5.33 -5.16 -5.12
N MET A 19 4.69 -4.34 -5.95
CA MET A 19 4.33 -2.97 -5.59
C MET A 19 3.18 -2.90 -4.57
N ILE A 20 2.12 -3.72 -4.72
CA ILE A 20 0.98 -3.67 -3.80
C ILE A 20 1.32 -4.16 -2.38
N GLU A 21 2.37 -4.99 -2.22
CA GLU A 21 2.91 -5.38 -0.92
C GLU A 21 3.38 -4.14 -0.13
N GLN A 22 4.06 -3.20 -0.79
CA GLN A 22 4.54 -1.95 -0.17
C GLN A 22 3.40 -0.98 0.18
N TYR A 23 2.40 -0.87 -0.70
CA TYR A 23 1.18 -0.12 -0.44
C TYR A 23 0.42 -0.66 0.79
N SER A 24 0.26 -1.98 0.86
CA SER A 24 -0.43 -2.64 1.97
C SER A 24 0.35 -2.54 3.28
N ARG A 25 1.69 -2.58 3.19
CA ARG A 25 2.59 -2.37 4.33
C ARG A 25 2.39 -0.99 4.95
N GLN A 26 2.35 0.06 4.13
CA GLN A 26 2.08 1.43 4.60
C GLN A 26 0.65 1.61 5.14
N ALA A 27 -0.35 0.95 4.54
CA ALA A 27 -1.69 0.92 5.12
C ALA A 27 -1.69 0.38 6.56
N GLY A 28 -0.91 -0.68 6.83
CA GLY A 28 -0.74 -1.24 8.17
C GLY A 28 -0.14 -0.24 9.17
N PHE A 29 0.97 0.41 8.83
CA PHE A 29 1.61 1.39 9.73
C PHE A 29 0.74 2.62 9.98
N LEU A 30 -0.05 3.05 9.00
CA LEU A 30 -1.06 4.09 9.21
C LEU A 30 -2.07 3.71 10.30
N LEU A 31 -2.45 2.42 10.40
CA LEU A 31 -3.29 1.95 11.50
C LEU A 31 -2.56 2.01 12.84
N ASP A 32 -1.30 1.59 12.90
CA ASP A 32 -0.52 1.63 14.14
C ASP A 32 -0.37 3.07 14.67
N GLU A 33 -0.29 4.05 13.78
CA GLU A 33 -0.06 5.45 14.13
C GLU A 33 -1.32 6.26 14.46
N GLY A 34 -2.52 5.78 14.10
CA GLY A 34 -3.76 6.45 14.50
C GLY A 34 -4.92 6.38 13.52
N ALA A 35 -4.69 5.95 12.28
CA ALA A 35 -5.77 5.87 11.29
C ALA A 35 -6.69 4.66 11.53
N THR A 36 -7.92 4.72 11.02
CA THR A 36 -8.81 3.54 10.96
C THR A 36 -8.86 3.00 9.52
N PRO A 37 -9.29 1.73 9.32
CA PRO A 37 -9.46 1.18 7.98
C PRO A 37 -10.34 2.06 7.08
N GLN A 38 -11.44 2.58 7.65
CA GLN A 38 -12.39 3.47 6.98
C GLN A 38 -11.74 4.78 6.55
N GLN A 39 -10.89 5.36 7.41
CA GLN A 39 -10.22 6.61 7.12
C GLN A 39 -9.27 6.45 5.94
N VAL A 40 -8.48 5.38 5.93
CA VAL A 40 -7.50 5.10 4.89
C VAL A 40 -8.19 4.80 3.56
N ASP A 41 -9.19 3.91 3.57
CA ASP A 41 -9.94 3.57 2.36
C ASP A 41 -10.63 4.81 1.78
N ARG A 42 -11.31 5.61 2.63
CA ARG A 42 -11.98 6.84 2.18
C ARG A 42 -10.99 7.83 1.56
N ALA A 43 -9.81 8.04 2.15
CA ALA A 43 -8.84 9.00 1.64
C ALA A 43 -8.33 8.59 0.25
N VAL A 44 -8.02 7.30 0.05
CA VAL A 44 -7.48 6.81 -1.22
C VAL A 44 -8.56 6.66 -2.31
N GLU A 45 -9.80 6.34 -1.92
CA GLU A 45 -10.95 6.34 -2.82
C GLU A 45 -11.32 7.77 -3.26
N LYS A 46 -11.25 8.75 -2.34
CA LYS A 46 -11.39 10.18 -2.66
C LYS A 46 -10.28 10.67 -3.59
N PHE A 47 -9.06 10.14 -3.45
CA PHE A 47 -7.98 10.41 -4.41
C PHE A 47 -8.31 9.87 -5.82
N GLY A 48 -9.02 8.75 -5.89
CA GLY A 48 -9.63 8.20 -7.11
C GLY A 48 -9.45 6.70 -7.31
N PHE A 49 -8.92 5.95 -6.33
CA PHE A 49 -8.86 4.49 -6.44
C PHE A 49 -10.27 3.89 -6.45
N ALA A 50 -10.45 2.79 -7.19
CA ALA A 50 -11.72 2.07 -7.23
C ALA A 50 -12.11 1.44 -5.86
N MET A 51 -11.10 1.08 -5.06
CA MET A 51 -11.27 0.44 -3.75
C MET A 51 -10.03 0.68 -2.90
N GLY A 52 -10.23 1.00 -1.62
CA GLY A 52 -9.13 1.14 -0.67
C GLY A 52 -8.45 -0.18 -0.27
N PRO A 53 -7.27 -0.13 0.38
CA PRO A 53 -6.49 -1.31 0.74
C PRO A 53 -7.26 -2.32 1.58
N PHE A 54 -8.08 -1.86 2.52
CA PHE A 54 -8.72 -2.75 3.50
C PHE A 54 -9.93 -3.46 2.90
N ARG A 55 -10.75 -2.74 2.13
CA ARG A 55 -11.81 -3.36 1.31
C ARG A 55 -11.23 -4.33 0.28
N MET A 56 -10.10 -4.00 -0.35
CA MET A 56 -9.40 -4.90 -1.28
C MET A 56 -8.92 -6.17 -0.56
N GLY A 57 -8.33 -6.04 0.63
CA GLY A 57 -7.91 -7.18 1.46
C GLY A 57 -9.08 -8.09 1.82
N ASP A 58 -10.22 -7.52 2.20
CA ASP A 58 -11.43 -8.28 2.52
C ASP A 58 -12.04 -9.00 1.32
N LEU A 59 -11.92 -8.42 0.12
CA LEU A 59 -12.37 -9.05 -1.11
C LEU A 59 -11.46 -10.23 -1.53
N ALA A 60 -10.15 -10.05 -1.40
CA ALA A 60 -9.17 -11.07 -1.78
C ALA A 60 -9.12 -12.24 -0.78
N GLY A 61 -9.22 -11.92 0.51
CA GLY A 61 -9.02 -12.85 1.63
C GLY A 61 -7.77 -12.50 2.42
N ASN A 62 -7.93 -12.00 3.65
CA ASN A 62 -6.81 -11.55 4.48
C ASN A 62 -5.84 -12.67 4.88
N ASP A 63 -6.33 -13.92 4.93
CA ASP A 63 -5.55 -15.13 5.19
C ASP A 63 -4.47 -15.41 4.11
N ILE A 64 -4.69 -14.99 2.87
CA ILE A 64 -3.69 -15.12 1.80
C ILE A 64 -2.48 -14.23 2.13
N GLY A 65 -2.73 -12.97 2.46
CA GLY A 65 -1.68 -12.04 2.91
C GLY A 65 -1.00 -12.52 4.20
N TRP A 66 -1.75 -13.14 5.11
CA TRP A 66 -1.21 -13.70 6.35
C TRP A 66 -0.22 -14.85 6.10
N ALA A 67 -0.55 -15.76 5.19
CA ALA A 67 0.35 -16.85 4.79
C ALA A 67 1.65 -16.31 4.18
N ILE A 68 1.56 -15.27 3.34
CA ILE A 68 2.73 -14.61 2.74
C ILE A 68 3.59 -13.97 3.83
N ARG A 69 3.01 -13.20 4.76
CA ARG A 69 3.78 -12.57 5.85
C ARG A 69 4.46 -13.57 6.77
N LYS A 70 3.81 -14.70 7.09
CA LYS A 70 4.44 -15.81 7.85
C LYS A 70 5.65 -16.38 7.12
N ARG A 71 5.56 -16.60 5.80
CA ARG A 71 6.69 -17.03 4.98
C ARG A 71 7.82 -15.98 4.98
N ARG A 72 7.46 -14.71 4.78
CA ARG A 72 8.40 -13.57 4.78
C ARG A 72 9.13 -13.39 6.10
N ALA A 73 8.48 -13.62 7.24
CA ALA A 73 9.13 -13.55 8.54
C ALA A 73 10.29 -14.54 8.68
N LEU A 74 10.24 -15.67 7.96
CA LEU A 74 11.32 -16.66 7.90
C LEU A 74 12.39 -16.29 6.85
N GLU A 75 11.96 -15.81 5.68
CA GLU A 75 12.87 -15.49 4.55
C GLU A 75 13.60 -14.14 4.73
N ARG A 76 12.94 -13.16 5.35
CA ARG A 76 13.36 -11.76 5.48
C ARG A 76 12.98 -11.23 6.86
N PRO A 77 13.63 -11.71 7.94
CA PRO A 77 13.27 -11.36 9.31
C PRO A 77 13.40 -9.86 9.64
N ASN A 78 14.19 -9.12 8.85
CA ASN A 78 14.38 -7.67 9.03
C ASN A 78 13.29 -6.83 8.35
N MET A 79 12.42 -7.43 7.54
CA MET A 79 11.35 -6.70 6.87
C MET A 79 10.21 -6.43 7.85
N LEU A 80 10.01 -5.16 8.20
CA LEU A 80 9.02 -4.77 9.22
C LEU A 80 7.61 -4.73 8.64
N TYR A 81 6.66 -5.39 9.29
CA TYR A 81 5.23 -5.26 8.99
C TYR A 81 4.49 -4.83 10.25
N SER A 82 3.41 -4.05 10.08
CA SER A 82 2.42 -3.90 11.15
C SER A 82 1.85 -5.27 11.52
N ARG A 83 1.87 -5.59 12.82
CA ARG A 83 1.24 -6.82 13.34
C ARG A 83 -0.28 -6.75 13.37
N THR A 84 -0.88 -5.58 13.14
CA THR A 84 -2.33 -5.38 13.11
C THR A 84 -3.02 -6.37 12.15
N ALA A 85 -2.45 -6.59 10.95
CA ALA A 85 -3.04 -7.50 9.97
C ALA A 85 -2.94 -8.98 10.36
N ASP A 86 -1.95 -9.36 11.17
CA ASP A 86 -1.82 -10.73 11.69
C ASP A 86 -2.79 -10.98 12.82
N LYS A 87 -2.86 -10.05 13.79
CA LYS A 87 -3.86 -10.06 14.87
C LYS A 87 -5.28 -10.13 14.31
N HIS A 88 -5.53 -9.40 13.22
CA HIS A 88 -6.79 -9.45 12.50
C HIS A 88 -7.14 -10.86 12.02
N CYS A 89 -6.18 -11.56 11.40
CA CYS A 89 -6.39 -12.92 10.90
C CYS A 89 -6.50 -13.95 12.04
N GLU A 90 -5.79 -13.74 13.16
CA GLU A 90 -5.90 -14.59 14.36
C GLU A 90 -7.31 -14.59 14.97
N LEU A 91 -8.12 -13.56 14.70
CA LEU A 91 -9.55 -13.50 15.06
C LEU A 91 -10.46 -14.29 14.09
N GLY A 92 -9.90 -14.97 13.08
CA GLY A 92 -10.67 -15.69 12.06
C GLY A 92 -11.38 -14.78 11.05
N ARG A 93 -10.99 -13.50 10.96
CA ARG A 93 -11.63 -12.50 10.12
C ARG A 93 -10.96 -12.43 8.75
N PHE A 94 -11.38 -13.32 7.86
CA PHE A 94 -10.74 -13.49 6.55
C PHE A 94 -11.38 -12.70 5.41
N GLY A 95 -12.31 -11.80 5.68
CA GLY A 95 -12.92 -10.93 4.68
C GLY A 95 -14.36 -11.31 4.33
N GLN A 96 -14.78 -10.95 3.11
CA GLN A 96 -16.15 -11.15 2.63
C GLN A 96 -16.57 -12.63 2.62
N LYS A 97 -15.62 -13.54 2.35
CA LYS A 97 -15.88 -14.98 2.32
C LYS A 97 -16.30 -15.56 3.68
N THR A 98 -15.95 -14.90 4.78
CA THR A 98 -16.35 -15.26 6.15
C THR A 98 -17.41 -14.33 6.72
N GLY A 99 -17.90 -13.35 5.94
CA GLY A 99 -18.80 -12.30 6.42
C GLY A 99 -18.13 -11.30 7.37
N ALA A 100 -16.82 -11.40 7.58
CA ALA A 100 -16.07 -10.65 8.58
C ALA A 100 -14.60 -10.52 8.17
N GLY A 101 -14.17 -9.29 7.94
CA GLY A 101 -12.79 -8.86 7.68
C GLY A 101 -12.49 -7.56 8.41
N TRP A 102 -11.74 -6.64 7.83
CA TRP A 102 -11.55 -5.28 8.35
C TRP A 102 -12.88 -4.57 8.58
N TYR A 103 -13.89 -4.97 7.80
CA TYR A 103 -15.27 -4.60 7.93
C TYR A 103 -16.15 -5.82 8.26
N ASP A 104 -17.34 -5.58 8.79
CA ASP A 104 -18.40 -6.57 8.89
C ASP A 104 -19.24 -6.57 7.60
N TYR A 105 -19.66 -7.76 7.16
CA TYR A 105 -20.45 -7.95 5.94
C TYR A 105 -21.72 -8.73 6.25
N GLN A 106 -22.86 -8.20 5.80
CA GLN A 106 -24.16 -8.86 5.93
C GLN A 106 -24.48 -9.63 4.65
N ALA A 107 -25.02 -10.85 4.79
CA ALA A 107 -25.44 -11.65 3.65
C ALA A 107 -26.40 -10.86 2.75
N GLY A 108 -26.14 -10.86 1.44
CA GLY A 108 -26.95 -10.13 0.45
C GLY A 108 -26.70 -8.63 0.36
N LYS A 109 -25.86 -8.04 1.24
CA LYS A 109 -25.41 -6.65 1.13
C LYS A 109 -23.97 -6.57 0.67
N ARG A 110 -23.63 -5.50 -0.05
CA ARG A 110 -22.26 -5.21 -0.50
C ARG A 110 -21.55 -4.16 0.35
N ASP A 111 -22.24 -3.66 1.37
CA ASP A 111 -21.74 -2.59 2.23
C ASP A 111 -20.63 -3.13 3.14
N ALA A 112 -19.50 -2.41 3.17
CA ALA A 112 -18.43 -2.63 4.11
C ALA A 112 -18.76 -1.87 5.41
N ILE A 113 -19.24 -2.57 6.43
CA ILE A 113 -19.72 -1.94 7.67
C ILE A 113 -18.55 -1.82 8.65
N PRO A 114 -18.24 -0.63 9.20
CA PRO A 114 -17.17 -0.49 10.19
C PRO A 114 -17.40 -1.40 11.41
N SER A 115 -16.36 -2.11 11.82
CA SER A 115 -16.44 -3.09 12.91
C SER A 115 -15.86 -2.53 14.22
N GLU A 116 -16.68 -2.44 15.27
CA GLU A 116 -16.22 -2.02 16.60
C GLU A 116 -15.14 -2.95 17.17
N LEU A 117 -15.26 -4.26 16.90
CA LEU A 117 -14.26 -5.25 17.29
C LEU A 117 -12.89 -4.96 16.66
N VAL A 118 -12.87 -4.62 15.38
CA VAL A 118 -11.62 -4.30 14.65
C VAL A 118 -11.02 -3.00 15.18
N ASN A 119 -11.83 -1.97 15.39
CA ASN A 119 -11.36 -0.70 15.97
C ASN A 119 -10.75 -0.91 17.36
N LYS A 120 -11.42 -1.68 18.22
CA LYS A 120 -10.90 -2.04 19.55
C LYS A 120 -9.60 -2.82 19.47
N MET A 121 -9.50 -3.79 18.56
CA MET A 121 -8.27 -4.57 18.34
C MET A 121 -7.10 -3.67 17.95
N ILE A 122 -7.32 -2.70 17.04
CA ILE A 122 -6.30 -1.73 16.64
C ILE A 122 -5.90 -0.87 17.84
N GLU A 123 -6.86 -0.33 18.60
CA GLU A 123 -6.56 0.47 19.81
C GLU A 123 -5.74 -0.29 20.85
N ASP A 124 -6.09 -1.54 21.11
CA ASP A 124 -5.36 -2.38 22.05
C ASP A 124 -3.96 -2.72 21.51
N HIS A 125 -3.81 -2.93 20.20
CA HIS A 125 -2.49 -3.11 19.57
C HIS A 125 -1.59 -1.86 19.71
N ARG A 126 -2.14 -0.65 19.52
CA ARG A 126 -1.39 0.60 19.73
C ARG A 126 -0.87 0.72 21.17
N LYS A 127 -1.69 0.33 22.15
CA LYS A 127 -1.27 0.30 23.57
C LYS A 127 -0.13 -0.68 23.80
N GLU A 128 -0.19 -1.88 23.20
CA GLU A 128 0.90 -2.86 23.28
C GLU A 128 2.21 -2.33 22.69
N LEU A 129 2.14 -1.56 21.59
CA LEU A 129 3.30 -0.92 20.98
C LEU A 129 3.79 0.32 21.73
N GLY A 130 3.03 0.82 22.71
CA GLY A 130 3.32 2.09 23.38
C GLY A 130 3.19 3.31 22.46
N ILE A 131 2.44 3.21 21.36
CA ILE A 131 2.26 4.30 20.40
C ILE A 131 1.05 5.15 20.82
N THR A 132 1.27 6.45 20.96
CA THR A 132 0.17 7.41 21.15
C THR A 132 -0.44 7.74 19.79
N PRO A 133 -1.75 7.50 19.58
CA PRO A 133 -2.39 7.78 18.29
C PRO A 133 -2.30 9.27 17.95
N ARG A 134 -1.95 9.58 16.70
CA ARG A 134 -1.96 10.95 16.16
C ARG A 134 -3.01 11.11 15.07
N LYS A 135 -3.39 12.36 14.82
CA LYS A 135 -4.22 12.69 13.66
C LYS A 135 -3.37 12.61 12.39
N ILE A 136 -3.79 11.79 11.45
CA ILE A 136 -3.16 11.63 10.13
C ILE A 136 -4.10 12.25 9.08
N SER A 137 -3.59 13.11 8.20
CA SER A 137 -4.41 13.77 7.19
C SER A 137 -4.69 12.84 5.99
N ASP A 138 -5.74 13.14 5.22
CA ASP A 138 -6.05 12.41 3.98
C ASP A 138 -4.86 12.52 3.00
N GLU A 139 -4.18 13.68 2.94
CA GLU A 139 -3.02 13.90 2.09
C GLU A 139 -1.84 13.02 2.51
N GLU A 140 -1.56 12.90 3.81
CA GLU A 140 -0.48 12.04 4.29
C GLU A 140 -0.75 10.57 3.97
N ILE A 141 -1.99 10.11 4.18
CA ILE A 141 -2.42 8.75 3.82
C ILE A 141 -2.15 8.50 2.34
N VAL A 142 -2.66 9.37 1.47
CA VAL A 142 -2.49 9.23 0.02
C VAL A 142 -1.02 9.27 -0.37
N GLN A 143 -0.22 10.16 0.20
CA GLN A 143 1.21 10.25 -0.10
C GLN A 143 1.95 8.98 0.32
N ARG A 144 1.72 8.44 1.53
CA ARG A 144 2.41 7.21 1.96
C ARG A 144 2.00 6.01 1.11
N LEU A 145 0.71 5.89 0.79
CA LEU A 145 0.22 4.82 -0.07
C LEU A 145 0.73 4.94 -1.51
N VAL A 146 0.68 6.12 -2.13
CA VAL A 146 1.08 6.25 -3.53
C VAL A 146 2.60 6.30 -3.69
N TYR A 147 3.34 6.97 -2.80
CA TYR A 147 4.80 7.05 -2.94
C TYR A 147 5.51 5.73 -2.61
N SER A 148 4.90 4.85 -1.80
CA SER A 148 5.39 3.47 -1.67
C SER A 148 5.29 2.69 -2.98
N LEU A 149 4.20 2.86 -3.74
CA LEU A 149 4.09 2.30 -5.09
C LEU A 149 5.14 2.87 -6.03
N VAL A 150 5.33 4.20 -6.02
CA VAL A 150 6.30 4.88 -6.88
C VAL A 150 7.73 4.43 -6.60
N ASN A 151 8.11 4.32 -5.32
CA ASN A 151 9.46 3.90 -4.95
C ASN A 151 9.74 2.47 -5.40
N GLU A 152 8.80 1.55 -5.17
CA GLU A 152 8.94 0.16 -5.63
C GLU A 152 8.92 0.07 -7.17
N GLY A 153 8.10 0.90 -7.82
CA GLY A 153 8.08 1.02 -9.28
C GLY A 153 9.44 1.47 -9.86
N ALA A 154 10.12 2.41 -9.19
CA ALA A 154 11.48 2.81 -9.56
C ALA A 154 12.49 1.67 -9.41
N HIS A 155 12.44 0.91 -8.32
CA HIS A 155 13.28 -0.30 -8.18
C HIS A 155 12.98 -1.35 -9.25
N ILE A 156 11.72 -1.56 -9.62
CA ILE A 156 11.33 -2.48 -10.70
C ILE A 156 11.92 -2.06 -12.05
N LEU A 157 12.04 -0.76 -12.33
CA LEU A 157 12.70 -0.24 -13.53
C LEU A 157 14.22 -0.47 -13.48
N GLU A 158 14.85 -0.22 -12.33
CA GLU A 158 16.29 -0.46 -12.13
C GLU A 158 16.66 -1.93 -12.28
N ASP A 159 15.83 -2.82 -11.72
CA ASP A 159 16.00 -4.27 -11.79
C ASP A 159 15.73 -4.82 -13.20
N GLY A 160 15.26 -3.99 -14.14
CA GLY A 160 14.89 -4.40 -15.50
C GLY A 160 13.66 -5.33 -15.55
N ILE A 161 12.84 -5.35 -14.48
CA ILE A 161 11.63 -6.16 -14.40
C ILE A 161 10.51 -5.56 -15.26
N ALA A 162 10.42 -4.23 -15.32
CA ALA A 162 9.63 -3.52 -16.32
C ALA A 162 10.57 -2.76 -17.27
N THR A 163 10.21 -2.67 -18.56
CA THR A 163 11.07 -2.01 -19.55
C THR A 163 10.96 -0.48 -19.51
N LYS A 164 9.80 0.06 -19.09
CA LYS A 164 9.53 1.50 -19.07
C LYS A 164 8.43 1.83 -18.05
N ALA A 165 8.42 3.06 -17.56
CA ALA A 165 7.46 3.52 -16.55
C ALA A 165 5.98 3.35 -16.97
N SER A 166 5.67 3.58 -18.25
CA SER A 166 4.31 3.39 -18.78
C SER A 166 3.80 1.95 -18.69
N ASP A 167 4.67 0.94 -18.66
CA ASP A 167 4.25 -0.46 -18.47
C ASP A 167 3.74 -0.68 -17.03
N ILE A 168 4.40 -0.07 -16.05
CA ILE A 168 3.97 -0.07 -14.65
C ILE A 168 2.63 0.67 -14.50
N ASP A 169 2.48 1.82 -15.14
CA ASP A 169 1.23 2.57 -15.14
C ASP A 169 0.08 1.73 -15.71
N MET A 170 0.29 1.04 -16.83
CA MET A 170 -0.72 0.16 -17.42
C MET A 170 -1.11 -1.00 -16.50
N VAL A 171 -0.16 -1.59 -15.76
CA VAL A 171 -0.46 -2.62 -14.75
C VAL A 171 -1.39 -2.04 -13.66
N TYR A 172 -1.11 -0.84 -13.18
CA TYR A 172 -1.89 -0.22 -12.11
C TYR A 172 -3.27 0.27 -12.56
N LEU A 173 -3.38 0.79 -13.77
CA LEU A 173 -4.65 1.17 -14.38
C LEU A 173 -5.57 -0.03 -14.61
N THR A 174 -5.02 -1.14 -15.08
CA THR A 174 -5.85 -2.28 -15.54
C THR A 174 -6.00 -3.39 -14.51
N GLY A 175 -5.11 -3.47 -13.53
CA GLY A 175 -5.08 -4.53 -12.51
C GLY A 175 -5.40 -4.08 -11.09
N TYR A 176 -5.09 -2.83 -10.73
CA TYR A 176 -5.16 -2.36 -9.33
C TYR A 176 -6.09 -1.16 -9.12
N GLY A 177 -6.80 -0.74 -10.15
CA GLY A 177 -7.83 0.30 -10.04
C GLY A 177 -7.29 1.69 -9.71
N PHE A 178 -6.07 2.00 -10.15
CA PHE A 178 -5.51 3.35 -10.06
C PHE A 178 -6.34 4.33 -10.92
N PRO A 179 -6.59 5.57 -10.48
CA PRO A 179 -7.44 6.52 -11.21
C PRO A 179 -6.91 6.86 -12.61
N ILE A 180 -7.69 6.52 -13.64
CA ILE A 180 -7.35 6.76 -15.06
C ILE A 180 -7.04 8.24 -15.33
N PHE A 181 -7.78 9.16 -14.72
CA PHE A 181 -7.57 10.60 -14.91
C PHE A 181 -6.25 11.13 -14.31
N ARG A 182 -5.49 10.28 -13.60
CA ARG A 182 -4.14 10.56 -13.11
C ARG A 182 -3.05 9.75 -13.84
N GLY A 183 -3.44 8.93 -14.82
CA GLY A 183 -2.57 8.17 -15.73
C GLY A 183 -1.85 6.94 -15.14
N GLY A 184 -1.45 6.96 -13.87
CA GLY A 184 -0.75 5.85 -13.22
C GLY A 184 0.18 6.35 -12.12
N PRO A 185 0.71 5.48 -11.25
CA PRO A 185 1.60 5.89 -10.17
C PRO A 185 2.85 6.63 -10.67
N MET A 186 3.47 6.19 -11.76
CA MET A 186 4.72 6.77 -12.27
C MET A 186 4.44 8.14 -12.90
N LEU A 187 3.42 8.26 -13.77
CA LEU A 187 3.00 9.55 -14.31
C LEU A 187 2.53 10.52 -13.22
N TYR A 188 1.82 10.03 -12.20
CA TYR A 188 1.40 10.86 -11.09
C TYR A 188 2.61 11.43 -10.32
N ALA A 189 3.66 10.63 -10.12
CA ALA A 189 4.91 11.12 -9.52
C ALA A 189 5.56 12.23 -10.36
N ASP A 190 5.57 12.08 -11.70
CA ASP A 190 6.06 13.11 -12.61
C ASP A 190 5.24 14.41 -12.50
N GLN A 191 3.91 14.31 -12.42
CA GLN A 191 3.01 15.47 -12.28
C GLN A 191 3.17 16.20 -10.93
N VAL A 192 3.42 15.45 -9.85
CA VAL A 192 3.76 16.03 -8.54
C VAL A 192 5.16 16.66 -8.55
N GLY A 193 6.05 16.16 -9.41
CA GLY A 193 7.46 16.49 -9.49
C GLY A 193 8.29 15.59 -8.56
N LEU A 194 9.27 14.88 -9.14
CA LEU A 194 10.07 13.88 -8.40
C LEU A 194 10.84 14.47 -7.22
N PHE A 195 11.25 15.74 -7.30
CA PHE A 195 11.82 16.46 -6.17
C PHE A 195 10.87 16.46 -4.95
N ASN A 196 9.59 16.78 -5.15
CA ASN A 196 8.60 16.85 -4.08
C ASN A 196 8.27 15.46 -3.51
N VAL A 197 8.28 14.43 -4.36
CA VAL A 197 8.14 13.02 -3.94
C VAL A 197 9.30 12.65 -3.01
N VAL A 198 10.55 12.88 -3.43
CA VAL A 198 11.74 12.58 -2.64
C VAL A 198 11.76 13.37 -1.31
N GLN A 199 11.38 14.64 -1.31
CA GLN A 199 11.29 15.41 -0.05
C GLN A 199 10.23 14.84 0.90
N SER A 200 9.10 14.37 0.38
CA SER A 200 8.06 13.75 1.19
C SER A 200 8.53 12.42 1.78
N MET A 201 9.26 11.61 1.01
CA MET A 201 9.87 10.37 1.49
C MET A 201 10.90 10.62 2.57
N LYS A 202 11.78 11.61 2.40
CA LYS A 202 12.73 12.04 3.44
C LYS A 202 12.03 12.48 4.73
N ARG A 203 10.88 13.13 4.64
CA ARG A 203 10.04 13.46 5.80
C ARG A 203 9.49 12.20 6.47
N PHE A 204 8.99 11.23 5.70
CA PHE A 204 8.51 9.96 6.25
C PHE A 204 9.62 9.10 6.85
N GLN A 205 10.83 9.18 6.32
CA GLN A 205 12.03 8.53 6.88
C GLN A 205 12.34 9.00 8.31
N GLN A 206 11.94 10.21 8.70
CA GLN A 206 12.11 10.73 10.06
C GLN A 206 11.01 10.26 11.03
N ASN A 207 10.00 9.52 10.56
CA ASN A 207 8.92 9.03 11.40
C ASN A 207 9.41 7.86 12.27
N PRO A 208 9.41 7.98 13.61
CA PRO A 208 9.91 6.92 14.49
C PRO A 208 9.01 5.68 14.56
N HIS A 209 7.79 5.76 14.01
CA HIS A 209 6.81 4.67 14.02
C HIS A 209 6.71 3.93 12.68
N ASP A 210 7.59 4.25 11.73
CA ASP A 210 7.66 3.63 10.42
C ASP A 210 9.07 3.04 10.17
N ASP A 211 9.28 2.41 9.03
CA ASP A 211 10.59 1.92 8.60
C ASP A 211 11.36 3.01 7.85
N ALA A 212 12.37 3.58 8.49
CA ALA A 212 13.24 4.59 7.88
C ALA A 212 13.97 4.07 6.62
N SER A 213 14.32 2.78 6.58
CA SER A 213 15.01 2.19 5.43
C SER A 213 14.07 2.00 4.23
N PHE A 214 12.78 1.77 4.49
CA PHE A 214 11.75 1.67 3.46
C PHE A 214 11.55 2.98 2.70
N TRP A 215 11.74 4.12 3.37
CA TRP A 215 11.58 5.44 2.79
C TRP A 215 12.84 6.00 2.13
N GLU A 216 13.92 5.23 2.06
CA GLU A 216 15.06 5.59 1.23
C GLU A 216 14.64 5.60 -0.25
N PRO A 217 14.82 6.72 -0.97
CA PRO A 217 14.47 6.78 -2.38
C PRO A 217 15.30 5.81 -3.22
N ALA A 218 14.64 5.10 -4.13
CA ALA A 218 15.32 4.27 -5.13
C ALA A 218 16.39 5.09 -5.86
N PRO A 219 17.59 4.55 -6.13
CA PRO A 219 18.68 5.32 -6.72
C PRO A 219 18.31 6.06 -8.02
N MET A 220 17.51 5.43 -8.89
CA MET A 220 16.98 6.04 -10.11
C MET A 220 16.07 7.22 -9.80
N LEU A 221 15.13 7.06 -8.86
CA LEU A 221 14.24 8.14 -8.44
C LEU A 221 15.04 9.32 -7.86
N ALA A 222 16.01 9.04 -6.99
CA ALA A 222 16.90 10.06 -6.42
C ALA A 222 17.70 10.80 -7.51
N LYS A 223 18.24 10.06 -8.48
CA LYS A 223 18.99 10.61 -9.61
C LYS A 223 18.12 11.49 -10.50
N LEU A 224 16.95 11.01 -10.93
CA LEU A 224 16.03 11.77 -11.78
C LEU A 224 15.57 13.05 -11.08
N ALA A 225 15.25 12.97 -9.77
CA ALA A 225 14.89 14.13 -8.97
C ALA A 225 16.03 15.17 -8.88
N ALA A 226 17.28 14.72 -8.72
CA ALA A 226 18.45 15.60 -8.68
C ALA A 226 18.77 16.25 -10.03
N GLU A 227 18.50 15.55 -11.13
CA GLU A 227 18.70 16.04 -12.51
C GLU A 227 17.52 16.87 -13.04
N GLY A 228 16.43 17.02 -12.27
CA GLY A 228 15.23 17.72 -12.72
C GLY A 228 14.48 17.01 -13.86
N LYS A 229 14.57 15.68 -13.91
CA LYS A 229 13.96 14.82 -14.94
C LYS A 229 12.71 14.10 -14.40
N SER A 230 11.97 13.51 -15.32
CA SER A 230 10.81 12.63 -15.11
C SER A 230 11.17 11.16 -15.34
N PHE A 231 10.30 10.25 -14.92
CA PHE A 231 10.32 8.85 -15.34
C PHE A 231 9.98 8.70 -16.83
N SER A 232 9.09 9.57 -17.31
CA SER A 232 8.62 9.65 -18.70
C SER A 232 9.55 10.47 -19.58
#